data_AF-A0A554FTV6-F1
#
_entry.id   AF-A0A554FTV6-F1
#
_cell.length_a   1.000
_cell.length_b   1.000
_cell.length_c   1.000
_cell.angle_alpha   90.00
_cell.angle_beta   90.00
_cell.angle_gamma   90.00
#
_symmetry.space_group_name_H-M   'P 1'
#
loop_
_entity.id
_entity.type
_entity.pdbx_description
1 polymer ?
#
loop_
_entity_poly.entity_id
_entity_poly.type
_entity_poly.pdbx_seq_one_letter_code
_entity_poly.pdbx_strand_id
1 'polypeptide(L)'
;NALNALSKWPDTPHCADAANALALRLANDRNLRYVLKPQEFGNTLNALSKWPDTPDCTAAVKALASRLADERGLRNALNPQGVAIALNALSKWPDTPDCADAANALASRLADERGLRNALNPQELTNALNALSKWPDTPDCADAANALASRLIDNRD
;
A
#
# COMPACT_ATOMS: atom_id res chain seq x y z
N ASN A 1 7.65 5.64 12.07
CA ASN A 1 6.73 5.38 13.20
C ASN A 1 7.17 4.12 13.94
N ALA A 2 6.63 3.84 15.13
CA ALA A 2 7.04 2.70 15.96
C ALA A 2 6.86 1.35 15.24
N LEU A 3 5.75 1.15 14.54
CA LEU A 3 5.49 -0.06 13.74
C LEU A 3 6.59 -0.34 12.72
N ASN A 4 7.05 0.66 11.97
CA ASN A 4 8.12 0.51 11.00
C ASN A 4 9.49 0.19 11.62
N ALA A 5 9.71 0.55 12.88
CA ALA A 5 10.92 0.14 13.61
C ALA A 5 10.82 -1.33 14.04
N LEU A 6 9.68 -1.74 14.59
CA LEU A 6 9.43 -3.13 15.01
C LEU A 6 9.48 -4.10 13.84
N SER A 7 9.01 -3.68 12.66
CA SER A 7 8.99 -4.49 11.44
C SER A 7 10.37 -4.82 10.88
N LYS A 8 11.46 -4.33 11.50
CA LYS A 8 12.84 -4.74 11.18
C LYS A 8 13.22 -6.07 11.82
N TRP A 9 12.46 -6.52 12.82
CA TRP A 9 12.64 -7.80 13.50
C TRP A 9 11.31 -8.55 13.64
N PRO A 10 10.66 -8.92 12.52
CA PRO A 10 9.32 -9.52 12.55
C PRO A 10 9.26 -10.85 13.30
N ASP A 11 10.38 -11.59 13.32
CA ASP A 11 10.51 -12.89 13.98
C ASP A 11 10.89 -12.78 15.47
N THR A 12 11.14 -11.57 15.99
CA THR A 12 11.40 -11.37 17.41
C THR A 12 10.06 -11.31 18.16
N PRO A 13 9.76 -12.23 19.10
CA PRO A 13 8.44 -12.33 19.72
C PRO A 13 7.95 -11.01 20.33
N HIS A 14 8.80 -10.34 21.11
CA HIS A 14 8.45 -9.05 21.71
C HIS A 14 8.18 -7.94 20.68
N CYS A 15 8.82 -8.00 19.50
CA CYS A 15 8.54 -7.04 18.43
C CYS A 15 7.20 -7.36 17.74
N ALA A 16 6.90 -8.64 17.53
CA ALA A 16 5.61 -9.08 16.99
C ALA A 16 4.45 -8.74 17.95
N ASP A 17 4.61 -8.99 19.26
CA ASP A 17 3.61 -8.66 20.27
C ASP A 17 3.35 -7.15 20.35
N ALA A 18 4.41 -6.35 20.34
CA ALA A 18 4.29 -4.90 20.32
C ALA A 18 3.63 -4.39 19.02
N ALA A 19 3.96 -4.99 17.87
CA ALA A 19 3.32 -4.66 16.60
C ALA A 19 1.84 -5.04 16.60
N ASN A 20 1.50 -6.20 17.16
CA ASN A 20 0.11 -6.66 17.32
C ASN A 20 -0.71 -5.69 18.17
N ALA A 21 -0.18 -5.26 19.32
CA ALA A 21 -0.84 -4.28 20.17
C ALA A 21 -1.06 -2.93 19.47
N LEU A 22 -0.10 -2.48 18.66
CA LEU A 22 -0.25 -1.26 17.86
C LEU A 22 -1.25 -1.44 16.70
N ALA A 23 -1.28 -2.61 16.07
CA ALA A 23 -2.24 -2.95 15.03
C ALA A 23 -3.67 -2.97 15.59
N LEU A 24 -3.90 -3.62 16.73
CA LEU A 24 -5.19 -3.63 17.42
C LEU A 24 -5.67 -2.20 17.73
N ARG A 25 -4.76 -1.31 18.17
CA ARG A 25 -5.09 0.11 18.38
C ARG A 25 -5.46 0.80 17.07
N LEU A 26 -4.71 0.60 16.00
CA LEU A 26 -5.03 1.17 14.68
C LEU A 26 -6.35 0.66 14.11
N ALA A 27 -6.72 -0.60 14.39
CA ALA A 27 -7.99 -1.18 13.95
C ALA A 27 -9.19 -0.53 14.67
N ASN A 28 -9.04 -0.16 15.93
CA ASN A 28 -10.14 0.34 16.77
C ASN A 28 -10.17 1.86 16.94
N ASP A 29 -9.05 2.55 16.78
CA ASP A 29 -8.96 4.01 16.98
C ASP A 29 -8.90 4.74 15.64
N ARG A 30 -10.06 5.31 15.25
CA ARG A 30 -10.16 6.14 14.05
C ARG A 30 -9.27 7.38 14.14
N ASN A 31 -9.19 8.06 15.28
CA ASN A 31 -8.39 9.28 15.39
C ASN A 31 -6.90 8.99 15.16
N LEU A 32 -6.40 7.87 15.68
CA LEU A 32 -5.03 7.42 15.45
C LEU A 32 -4.74 7.20 13.96
N ARG A 33 -5.70 6.65 13.20
CA ARG A 33 -5.53 6.49 11.74
C ARG A 33 -5.46 7.84 11.04
N TYR A 34 -6.21 8.85 11.48
CA TYR A 34 -6.34 10.15 10.81
C TYR A 34 -5.16 11.10 11.05
N VAL A 35 -4.43 10.93 12.16
CA VAL A 35 -3.21 11.70 12.43
C VAL A 35 -2.00 11.24 11.61
N LEU A 36 -2.06 10.07 10.96
CA LEU A 36 -0.99 9.57 10.11
C LEU A 36 -0.81 10.50 8.89
N LYS A 37 0.40 11.07 8.77
CA LYS A 37 0.81 11.79 7.57
C LYS A 37 0.97 10.81 6.39
N PRO A 38 0.91 11.27 5.13
CA PRO A 38 1.00 10.38 3.96
C PRO A 38 2.22 9.43 3.96
N GLN A 39 3.40 9.93 4.35
CA GLN A 39 4.59 9.10 4.46
C GLN A 39 4.46 8.05 5.58
N GLU A 40 3.92 8.44 6.73
CA GLU A 40 3.70 7.53 7.86
C GLU A 40 2.64 6.49 7.53
N PHE A 41 1.63 6.86 6.76
CA PHE A 41 0.57 5.98 6.29
C PHE A 41 1.13 4.84 5.43
N GLY A 42 1.93 5.15 4.41
CA GLY A 42 2.60 4.15 3.58
C GLY A 42 3.55 3.25 4.40
N ASN A 43 4.32 3.84 5.31
CA ASN A 43 5.19 3.10 6.21
C ASN A 43 4.43 2.17 7.16
N THR A 44 3.27 2.59 7.67
CA THR A 44 2.41 1.76 8.52
C THR A 44 1.88 0.55 7.76
N LEU A 45 1.36 0.74 6.53
CA LEU A 45 0.90 -0.38 5.69
C LEU A 45 2.03 -1.38 5.44
N ASN A 46 3.21 -0.91 5.03
CA ASN A 46 4.37 -1.76 4.77
C ASN A 46 4.92 -2.46 6.01
N ALA A 47 4.81 -1.84 7.19
CA ALA A 47 5.18 -2.47 8.45
C ALA A 47 4.22 -3.61 8.80
N LEU A 48 2.91 -3.37 8.72
CA LEU A 48 1.88 -4.38 8.97
C LEU A 48 1.98 -5.56 8.00
N SER A 49 2.44 -5.31 6.77
CA SER A 49 2.66 -6.34 5.75
C SER A 49 3.74 -7.37 6.11
N LYS A 50 4.42 -7.22 7.25
CA LYS A 50 5.34 -8.24 7.80
C LYS A 50 4.64 -9.32 8.60
N TRP A 51 3.39 -9.10 8.98
CA TRP A 51 2.57 -10.06 9.72
C TRP A 51 1.19 -10.24 9.05
N PRO A 52 1.15 -10.70 7.78
CA PRO A 52 -0.09 -10.79 7.02
C PRO A 52 -1.11 -11.78 7.60
N ASP A 53 -0.63 -12.80 8.32
CA ASP A 53 -1.45 -13.85 8.92
C ASP A 53 -1.98 -13.46 10.32
N THR A 54 -1.59 -12.30 10.84
CA THR A 54 -2.03 -11.83 12.16
C THR A 54 -3.38 -11.09 12.05
N PRO A 55 -4.44 -11.55 12.74
CA PRO A 55 -5.78 -10.98 12.61
C PRO A 55 -5.85 -9.47 12.87
N ASP A 56 -5.15 -8.97 13.89
CA ASP A 56 -5.15 -7.54 14.22
C ASP A 56 -4.41 -6.71 13.16
N CYS A 57 -3.36 -7.26 12.54
CA CYS A 57 -2.68 -6.61 11.41
C CYS A 57 -3.60 -6.54 10.19
N THR A 58 -4.29 -7.63 9.86
CA THR A 58 -5.31 -7.65 8.80
C THR A 58 -6.43 -6.65 9.07
N ALA A 59 -6.96 -6.59 10.29
CA ALA A 59 -7.99 -5.62 10.67
C ALA A 59 -7.51 -4.16 10.55
N ALA A 60 -6.28 -3.88 10.98
CA ALA A 60 -5.67 -2.56 10.84
C ALA A 60 -5.48 -2.18 9.36
N VAL A 61 -4.98 -3.10 8.53
CA VAL A 61 -4.81 -2.86 7.09
C VAL A 61 -6.15 -2.65 6.42
N LYS A 62 -7.19 -3.44 6.71
CA LYS A 62 -8.54 -3.20 6.19
C LYS A 62 -8.99 -1.77 6.45
N ALA A 63 -8.91 -1.32 7.70
CA ALA A 63 -9.36 0.03 8.05
C ALA A 63 -8.51 1.15 7.43
N LEU A 64 -7.21 0.93 7.23
CA LEU A 64 -6.35 1.87 6.49
C LEU A 64 -6.69 1.85 4.99
N ALA A 65 -6.91 0.67 4.41
CA ALA A 65 -7.23 0.50 3.01
C ALA A 65 -8.58 1.14 2.66
N SER A 66 -9.65 0.93 3.46
CA SER A 66 -10.92 1.62 3.25
C SER A 66 -10.74 3.14 3.28
N ARG A 67 -9.95 3.66 4.24
CA ARG A 67 -9.62 5.10 4.29
C ARG A 67 -8.92 5.58 3.02
N LEU A 68 -7.97 4.81 2.49
CA LEU A 68 -7.28 5.15 1.25
C LEU A 68 -8.22 5.11 0.03
N ALA A 69 -9.13 4.15 -0.02
CA ALA A 69 -10.16 4.03 -1.06
C ALA A 69 -11.19 5.17 -1.01
N ASP A 70 -11.50 5.70 0.17
CA ASP A 70 -12.49 6.77 0.33
C ASP A 70 -11.89 8.19 0.21
N GLU A 71 -10.68 8.41 0.75
CA GLU A 71 -10.09 9.74 0.87
C GLU A 71 -9.18 10.08 -0.31
N ARG A 72 -9.76 10.66 -1.38
CA ARG A 72 -9.01 11.17 -2.53
C ARG A 72 -7.87 12.12 -2.15
N GLY A 73 -8.07 12.96 -1.14
CA GLY A 73 -7.02 13.87 -0.63
C GLY A 73 -5.81 13.12 -0.09
N LEU A 74 -6.01 12.05 0.68
CA LEU A 74 -4.93 11.19 1.18
C LEU A 74 -4.22 10.48 0.01
N ARG A 75 -4.98 9.89 -0.92
CA ARG A 75 -4.41 9.24 -2.11
C ARG A 75 -3.51 10.17 -2.92
N ASN A 76 -3.96 11.40 -3.14
CA ASN A 76 -3.23 12.39 -3.92
C ASN A 76 -2.02 12.94 -3.17
N ALA A 77 -2.06 12.92 -1.83
CA ALA A 77 -0.93 13.32 -1.00
C ALA A 77 0.19 12.25 -0.91
N LEU A 78 -0.06 11.01 -1.35
CA LEU A 78 1.00 10.01 -1.53
C LEU A 78 1.89 10.40 -2.71
N ASN A 79 3.19 10.47 -2.45
CA ASN A 79 4.20 10.62 -3.49
C ASN A 79 4.40 9.28 -4.26
N PRO A 80 5.17 9.25 -5.37
CA PRO A 80 5.36 8.03 -6.17
C PRO A 80 5.82 6.82 -5.35
N GLN A 81 6.82 7.02 -4.49
CA GLN A 81 7.31 5.99 -3.57
C GLN A 81 6.20 5.47 -2.65
N GLY A 82 5.42 6.38 -2.05
CA GLY A 82 4.31 6.04 -1.16
C GLY A 82 3.22 5.23 -1.85
N VAL A 83 2.92 5.53 -3.12
CA VAL A 83 2.00 4.73 -3.94
C VAL A 83 2.53 3.32 -4.16
N ALA A 84 3.79 3.18 -4.57
CA ALA A 84 4.39 1.86 -4.80
C ALA A 84 4.49 1.02 -3.52
N ILE A 85 4.85 1.65 -2.39
CA ILE A 85 4.90 1.00 -1.08
C ILE A 85 3.50 0.55 -0.65
N ALA A 86 2.49 1.42 -0.78
CA ALA A 86 1.11 1.09 -0.43
C ALA A 86 0.59 -0.09 -1.26
N LEU A 87 0.74 -0.05 -2.58
CA LEU A 87 0.35 -1.15 -3.47
C LEU A 87 1.02 -2.48 -3.07
N ASN A 88 2.34 -2.47 -2.88
CA ASN A 88 3.08 -3.67 -2.50
C ASN A 88 2.70 -4.21 -1.10
N ALA A 89 2.31 -3.34 -0.18
CA ALA A 89 1.79 -3.75 1.12
C ALA A 89 0.40 -4.38 1.01
N LEU A 90 -0.53 -3.72 0.31
CA LEU A 90 -1.89 -4.20 0.08
C LEU A 90 -1.92 -5.54 -0.65
N SER A 91 -0.94 -5.80 -1.52
CA SER A 91 -0.80 -7.05 -2.27
C SER A 91 -0.55 -8.28 -1.38
N LYS A 92 -0.37 -8.10 -0.06
CA LYS A 92 -0.31 -9.20 0.92
C LYS A 92 -1.69 -9.70 1.34
N TRP A 93 -2.75 -8.96 1.03
CA TRP A 93 -4.15 -9.31 1.29
C TRP A 93 -5.00 -9.20 0.01
N PRO A 94 -4.67 -9.95 -1.05
CA PRO A 94 -5.35 -9.82 -2.34
C PRO A 94 -6.85 -10.15 -2.26
N ASP A 95 -7.22 -11.09 -1.37
CA ASP A 95 -8.59 -11.56 -1.19
C ASP A 95 -9.44 -10.64 -0.29
N THR A 96 -8.88 -9.52 0.17
CA THR A 96 -9.59 -8.55 1.02
C THR A 96 -10.18 -7.43 0.16
N PRO A 97 -11.53 -7.25 0.15
CA PRO A 97 -12.17 -6.22 -0.67
C PRO A 97 -11.63 -4.82 -0.42
N ASP A 98 -11.41 -4.43 0.85
CA ASP A 98 -10.85 -3.11 1.18
C ASP A 98 -9.48 -2.88 0.53
N CYS A 99 -8.65 -3.92 0.45
CA CYS A 99 -7.33 -3.85 -0.18
C CYS A 99 -7.43 -3.77 -1.70
N ALA A 100 -8.35 -4.51 -2.30
CA ALA A 100 -8.64 -4.44 -3.72
C ALA A 100 -9.16 -3.05 -4.12
N ASP A 101 -10.09 -2.47 -3.35
CA ASP A 101 -10.65 -1.14 -3.60
C ASP A 101 -9.57 -0.05 -3.49
N ALA A 102 -8.72 -0.12 -2.47
CA ALA A 102 -7.60 0.78 -2.30
C ALA A 102 -6.57 0.64 -3.43
N ALA A 103 -6.26 -0.59 -3.84
CA ALA A 103 -5.36 -0.86 -4.95
C ALA A 103 -5.95 -0.34 -6.27
N ASN A 104 -7.24 -0.56 -6.54
CA ASN A 104 -7.95 -0.04 -7.69
C ASN A 104 -7.87 1.50 -7.75
N ALA A 105 -8.13 2.17 -6.62
CA ALA A 105 -8.05 3.63 -6.56
C ALA A 105 -6.63 4.19 -6.79
N LEU A 106 -5.61 3.49 -6.32
CA LEU A 106 -4.20 3.83 -6.61
C LEU A 106 -3.82 3.51 -8.06
N ALA A 107 -4.34 2.42 -8.61
CA ALA A 107 -4.11 1.99 -9.98
C ALA A 107 -4.73 2.98 -10.98
N SER A 108 -5.98 3.39 -10.76
CA SER A 108 -6.64 4.43 -11.55
C SER A 108 -5.80 5.71 -11.59
N ARG A 109 -5.32 6.16 -10.42
CA ARG A 109 -4.40 7.31 -10.34
C ARG A 109 -3.10 7.08 -11.13
N LEU A 110 -2.51 5.89 -11.00
CA LEU A 110 -1.34 5.52 -11.78
C LEU A 110 -1.64 5.48 -13.28
N ALA A 111 -2.81 5.04 -13.75
CA ALA A 111 -3.17 5.01 -15.17
C ALA A 111 -3.38 6.44 -15.74
N ASP A 112 -3.92 7.35 -14.93
CA ASP A 112 -4.22 8.71 -15.35
C ASP A 112 -3.00 9.66 -15.27
N GLU A 113 -2.21 9.59 -14.19
CA GLU A 113 -1.15 10.56 -13.92
C GLU A 113 0.22 10.17 -14.52
N ARG A 114 0.51 10.59 -15.77
CA ARG A 114 1.80 10.31 -16.43
C ARG A 114 3.00 10.77 -15.62
N GLY A 115 2.90 11.93 -14.97
CA GLY A 115 3.96 12.46 -14.10
C GLY A 115 4.26 11.55 -12.91
N LEU A 116 3.22 11.03 -12.25
CA LEU A 116 3.34 10.06 -11.16
C LEU A 116 4.02 8.79 -11.65
N ARG A 117 3.56 8.22 -12.78
CA ARG A 117 4.17 7.03 -13.38
C ARG A 117 5.63 7.23 -13.69
N ASN A 118 6.01 8.35 -14.29
CA ASN A 118 7.38 8.63 -14.71
C ASN A 118 8.33 8.91 -13.54
N ALA A 119 7.80 9.36 -12.40
CA ALA A 119 8.58 9.64 -11.21
C ALA A 119 8.92 8.37 -10.39
N LEU A 120 8.32 7.22 -10.69
CA LEU A 120 8.71 5.95 -10.06
C LEU A 120 10.14 5.57 -10.46
N ASN A 121 10.97 5.19 -9.49
CA ASN A 121 12.25 4.57 -9.81
C ASN A 121 12.06 3.09 -10.24
N PRO A 122 13.10 2.41 -10.75
CA PRO A 122 12.97 1.03 -11.24
C PRO A 122 12.42 0.03 -10.20
N GLN A 123 12.83 0.16 -8.93
CA GLN A 123 12.36 -0.73 -7.86
C GLN A 123 10.88 -0.48 -7.52
N GLU A 124 10.48 0.80 -7.45
CA GLU A 124 9.09 1.20 -7.21
C GLU A 124 8.16 0.76 -8.33
N LEU A 125 8.61 0.89 -9.58
CA LEU A 125 7.89 0.40 -10.75
C LEU A 125 7.70 -1.12 -10.68
N THR A 126 8.76 -1.87 -10.37
CA THR A 126 8.69 -3.32 -10.23
C THR A 126 7.74 -3.74 -9.11
N ASN A 127 7.80 -3.06 -7.97
CA ASN A 127 6.91 -3.31 -6.84
C ASN A 127 5.44 -3.03 -7.21
N ALA A 128 5.18 -1.93 -7.94
CA ALA A 128 3.85 -1.60 -8.42
C ALA A 128 3.31 -2.67 -9.38
N LEU A 129 4.09 -3.08 -10.40
CA LEU A 129 3.69 -4.14 -11.33
C LEU A 129 3.40 -5.47 -10.62
N ASN A 130 4.29 -5.89 -9.71
CA ASN A 130 4.09 -7.10 -8.92
C ASN A 130 2.81 -7.02 -8.07
N ALA A 131 2.53 -5.86 -7.47
CA ALA A 131 1.32 -5.66 -6.70
C ALA A 131 0.06 -5.70 -7.57
N LEU A 132 0.04 -4.97 -8.70
CA LEU A 132 -1.10 -4.92 -9.61
C LEU A 132 -1.45 -6.31 -10.18
N SER A 133 -0.45 -7.18 -10.37
CA SER A 133 -0.67 -8.57 -10.80
C SER A 133 -1.52 -9.42 -9.85
N LYS A 134 -1.79 -8.92 -8.62
CA LYS A 134 -2.69 -9.59 -7.67
C LYS A 134 -4.17 -9.36 -7.97
N TRP A 135 -4.50 -8.38 -8.81
CA TRP A 135 -5.88 -8.06 -9.19
C TRP A 135 -5.99 -7.96 -10.72
N PRO A 136 -5.72 -9.05 -11.47
CA PRO A 136 -5.68 -9.03 -12.93
C PRO A 136 -7.05 -8.72 -13.56
N ASP A 137 -8.14 -9.06 -12.88
CA ASP A 137 -9.51 -8.84 -13.37
C ASP A 137 -10.04 -7.42 -13.06
N THR A 138 -9.22 -6.57 -12.42
CA THR A 138 -9.58 -5.20 -12.09
C THR A 138 -9.13 -4.26 -13.23
N PRO A 139 -10.05 -3.60 -13.95
CA PRO A 139 -9.72 -2.80 -15.14
C PRO A 139 -8.65 -1.73 -14.87
N ASP A 140 -8.77 -0.97 -13.78
CA ASP A 140 -7.78 0.08 -13.46
C ASP A 140 -6.39 -0.52 -13.16
N CYS A 141 -6.34 -1.73 -12.59
CA CYS A 141 -5.08 -2.44 -12.36
C CYS A 141 -4.42 -2.89 -13.67
N ALA A 142 -5.22 -3.39 -14.63
CA ALA A 142 -4.74 -3.74 -15.96
C ALA A 142 -4.26 -2.51 -16.74
N ASP A 143 -5.00 -1.40 -16.70
CA ASP A 143 -4.64 -0.15 -17.36
C ASP A 143 -3.36 0.46 -16.78
N ALA A 144 -3.23 0.47 -15.46
CA ALA A 144 -2.01 0.91 -14.79
C ALA A 144 -0.81 0.02 -15.16
N ALA A 145 -0.99 -1.31 -15.17
CA ALA A 145 0.06 -2.24 -15.55
C ALA A 145 0.51 -2.04 -17.01
N ASN A 146 -0.44 -1.86 -17.94
CA ASN A 146 -0.15 -1.53 -19.33
C ASN A 146 0.62 -0.20 -19.45
N ALA A 147 0.19 0.85 -18.76
CA ALA A 147 0.86 2.14 -18.79
C ALA A 147 2.29 2.10 -18.23
N LEU A 148 2.52 1.29 -17.19
CA LEU A 148 3.87 1.06 -16.64
C LEU A 148 4.73 0.20 -17.57
N ALA A 149 4.15 -0.79 -18.25
CA ALA A 149 4.85 -1.62 -19.23
C ALA A 149 5.25 -0.81 -20.48
N SER A 150 4.38 0.06 -20.99
CA SER A 150 4.73 1.00 -22.08
C SER A 150 5.92 1.88 -21.70
N ARG A 151 5.94 2.40 -20.46
CA ARG A 151 7.07 3.18 -19.95
C ARG A 151 8.39 2.40 -19.98
N LEU A 152 8.38 1.09 -19.72
CA LEU A 152 9.58 0.26 -19.78
C LEU A 152 10.12 0.08 -21.20
N ILE A 153 9.26 0.17 -22.21
CA ILE A 153 9.66 0.13 -23.61
C ILE A 153 10.26 1.47 -24.01
N ASP A 154 9.61 2.58 -23.64
CA ASP A 154 10.05 3.95 -23.99
C ASP A 154 11.40 4.36 -23.37
N ASN A 155 11.85 3.70 -22.29
CA ASN A 155 13.15 3.98 -21.64
C ASN A 155 14.27 3.01 -22.08
N ARG A 156 14.06 2.18 -23.11
CA ARG A 156 15.09 1.29 -23.67
C ARG A 156 15.93 1.95 -24.78
N ASP A 157 15.58 3.16 -25.18
CA ASP A 157 16.30 4.02 -26.12
C ASP A 157 17.12 5.09 -25.37
#